data_AF-A0A2P8PU40-F1
#
_entry.id   AF-A0A2P8PU40-F1
#
_cell.length_a   1.000
_cell.length_b   1.000
_cell.length_c   1.000
_cell.angle_alpha   90.00
_cell.angle_beta   90.00
_cell.angle_gamma   90.00
#
_symmetry.space_group_name_H-M   'P 1'
#
loop_
_entity.id
_entity.type
_entity.pdbx_description
1 polymer ?
#
loop_
_entity_poly.entity_id
_entity_poly.type
_entity_poly.pdbx_seq_one_letter_code
_entity_poly.pdbx_strand_id
1 'polypeptide(L)'
;MDKQHPSAPTCARPRIPHQFAQQHPRGVTHVKVRHTARFTVIGNHLAQHPQLSGLAIGLGVHIQSLPTGARVDIRTLTDRFPEGETRIASALRELEAHGYLTRTRHRLPSGHVVTRTVSYNQPGVNEIPVREP
;
A
#
# COMPACT_ATOMS: atom_id res chain seq x y z
N MET A 1 14.80 -69.49 30.34
CA MET A 1 14.38 -69.25 28.95
C MET A 1 13.85 -67.84 28.83
N ASP A 2 14.76 -66.96 28.41
CA ASP A 2 14.57 -65.58 28.01
C ASP A 2 13.61 -65.44 26.83
N LYS A 3 12.79 -64.38 26.83
CA LYS A 3 12.47 -63.55 25.64
C LYS A 3 12.07 -62.13 26.07
N GLN A 4 13.05 -61.28 26.38
CA GLN A 4 12.88 -59.83 26.21
C GLN A 4 13.09 -59.51 24.73
N HIS A 5 12.22 -58.69 24.14
CA HIS A 5 12.40 -58.10 22.82
C HIS A 5 12.89 -56.65 22.97
N PRO A 6 14.20 -56.35 22.84
CA PRO A 6 14.69 -55.00 22.71
C PRO A 6 14.91 -54.71 21.23
N SER A 7 13.99 -54.00 20.58
CA SER A 7 14.20 -53.55 19.20
C SER A 7 13.56 -52.19 18.99
N ALA A 8 14.17 -51.17 19.58
CA ALA A 8 14.06 -49.80 19.08
C ALA A 8 15.46 -49.18 19.20
N PRO A 9 16.14 -48.86 18.10
CA PRO A 9 17.43 -48.19 18.18
C PRO A 9 17.24 -46.77 18.73
N THR A 10 18.14 -46.38 19.63
CA THR A 10 18.31 -45.00 20.10
C THR A 10 18.33 -44.06 18.90
N CYS A 11 17.37 -43.13 18.84
CA CYS A 11 17.29 -42.12 17.80
C CYS A 11 18.67 -41.45 17.64
N ALA A 12 19.24 -41.50 16.44
CA ALA A 12 20.46 -40.80 16.11
C ALA A 12 20.24 -39.31 16.38
N ARG A 13 21.07 -38.72 17.24
CA ARG A 13 21.16 -37.25 17.34
C ARG A 13 21.53 -36.72 15.96
N PRO A 14 20.82 -35.73 15.39
CA PRO A 14 21.27 -35.13 14.16
C PRO A 14 22.67 -34.55 14.41
N ARG A 15 23.66 -35.05 13.67
CA ARG A 15 24.94 -34.38 13.49
C ARG A 15 24.60 -33.05 12.83
N ILE A 16 24.50 -31.98 13.62
CA ILE A 16 24.46 -30.63 13.08
C ILE A 16 25.82 -30.43 12.39
N PRO A 17 25.90 -30.35 11.06
CA PRO A 17 27.15 -29.99 10.42
C PRO A 17 27.50 -28.56 10.85
N HIS A 18 28.78 -28.30 11.10
CA HIS A 18 29.37 -26.97 11.34
C HIS A 18 29.23 -26.04 10.11
N GLN A 19 28.01 -25.80 9.64
CA GLN A 19 27.69 -24.94 8.50
C GLN A 19 26.48 -24.04 8.76
N PHE A 20 26.14 -23.80 10.03
CA PHE A 20 25.61 -22.49 10.41
C PHE A 20 26.76 -21.47 10.37
N ALA A 21 27.40 -21.33 9.20
CA ALA A 21 28.03 -20.08 8.85
C ALA A 21 26.97 -19.02 9.14
N GLN A 22 27.30 -18.10 10.05
CA GLN A 22 26.43 -17.04 10.52
C GLN A 22 25.80 -16.35 9.30
N GLN A 23 24.59 -16.78 8.93
CA GLN A 23 23.85 -16.19 7.84
C GLN A 23 23.35 -14.87 8.41
N HIS A 24 24.12 -13.80 8.20
CA HIS A 24 23.59 -12.47 8.34
C HIS A 24 22.33 -12.41 7.47
N PRO A 25 21.15 -12.15 8.03
CA PRO A 25 19.93 -12.13 7.23
C PRO A 25 20.11 -11.11 6.11
N ARG A 26 20.13 -11.59 4.86
CA ARG A 26 20.11 -10.74 3.67
C ARG A 26 18.67 -10.26 3.51
N GLY A 27 18.45 -8.95 3.50
CA GLY A 27 17.11 -8.36 3.36
C GLY A 27 16.72 -7.47 4.53
N VAL A 28 15.46 -7.05 4.56
CA VAL A 28 14.95 -6.11 5.56
C VAL A 28 14.59 -6.85 6.85
N THR A 29 15.26 -6.52 7.95
CA THR A 29 14.81 -6.89 9.29
C THR A 29 13.93 -5.77 9.84
N HIS A 30 12.66 -6.05 10.13
CA HIS A 30 11.74 -5.06 10.65
C HIS A 30 11.77 -5.02 12.17
N VAL A 31 12.30 -3.94 12.75
CA VAL A 31 12.04 -3.59 14.15
C VAL A 31 10.75 -2.79 14.18
N LYS A 32 9.67 -3.36 14.74
CA LYS A 32 8.33 -2.76 14.74
C LYS A 32 7.98 -2.24 16.12
N VAL A 33 7.53 -0.99 16.19
CA VAL A 33 6.86 -0.41 17.36
C VAL A 33 5.40 -0.18 17.00
N ARG A 34 4.49 -0.46 17.94
CA ARG A 34 3.07 -0.19 17.72
C ARG A 34 2.82 1.32 17.74
N HIS A 35 2.37 1.86 16.62
CA HIS A 35 1.82 3.21 16.57
C HIS A 35 0.39 3.21 17.13
N THR A 36 0.09 4.19 17.99
CA THR A 36 -1.23 4.31 18.65
C THR A 36 -2.02 5.52 18.17
N ALA A 37 -1.38 6.48 17.52
CA ALA A 37 -2.01 7.69 16.98
C ALA A 37 -1.30 8.14 15.70
N ARG A 38 -2.00 8.95 14.89
CA ARG A 38 -1.48 9.61 13.68
C ARG A 38 -0.84 8.66 12.67
N PHE A 39 -1.47 7.49 12.47
CA PHE A 39 -1.06 6.54 11.43
C PHE A 39 -2.24 6.24 10.50
N THR A 40 -1.93 5.89 9.26
CA THR A 40 -2.90 5.44 8.26
C THR A 40 -2.54 4.01 7.87
N VAL A 41 -3.54 3.13 7.81
CA VAL A 41 -3.36 1.78 7.28
C VAL A 41 -3.47 1.85 5.76
N ILE A 42 -2.42 1.44 5.08
CA ILE A 42 -2.36 1.40 3.62
C ILE A 42 -2.35 -0.07 3.18
N GLY A 43 -3.18 -0.39 2.18
CA GLY A 43 -3.20 -1.72 1.58
C GLY A 43 -1.91 -2.02 0.79
N ASN A 44 -1.40 -3.24 0.91
CA ASN A 44 -0.22 -3.66 0.16
C ASN A 44 -0.43 -3.61 -1.36
N HIS A 45 -1.67 -3.73 -1.83
CA HIS A 45 -1.99 -3.58 -3.25
C HIS A 45 -1.64 -2.20 -3.80
N LEU A 46 -1.69 -1.14 -2.98
CA LEU A 46 -1.22 0.19 -3.35
C LEU A 46 0.30 0.29 -3.13
N ALA A 47 0.77 -0.06 -1.93
CA ALA A 47 2.17 0.11 -1.54
C ALA A 47 3.16 -0.70 -2.39
N GLN A 48 2.71 -1.78 -3.01
CA GLN A 48 3.51 -2.70 -3.83
C GLN A 48 2.94 -2.82 -5.25
N HIS A 49 2.17 -1.82 -5.70
CA HIS A 49 1.51 -1.91 -7.00
C HIS A 49 2.54 -2.03 -8.14
N PRO A 50 2.46 -3.07 -8.99
CA PRO A 50 3.53 -3.38 -9.96
C PRO A 50 3.57 -2.42 -11.15
N GLN A 51 2.47 -1.73 -11.44
CA GLN A 51 2.33 -0.86 -12.61
C GLN A 51 2.31 0.64 -12.27
N LEU A 52 2.23 1.00 -10.97
CA LEU A 52 2.27 2.40 -10.57
C LEU A 52 3.72 2.86 -10.45
N SER A 53 4.00 4.08 -10.86
CA SER A 53 5.27 4.72 -10.53
C SER A 53 5.43 4.89 -9.02
N GLY A 54 6.67 4.95 -8.53
CA GLY A 54 6.95 5.24 -7.12
C GLY A 54 6.35 6.57 -6.65
N LEU A 55 6.29 7.56 -7.55
CA LEU A 55 5.62 8.83 -7.29
C LEU A 55 4.11 8.65 -7.12
N ALA A 56 3.45 7.89 -8.00
CA ALA A 56 2.02 7.59 -7.87
C ALA A 56 1.71 6.82 -6.57
N ILE A 57 2.53 5.83 -6.20
CA ILE A 57 2.40 5.14 -4.91
C ILE A 57 2.52 6.14 -3.75
N GLY A 58 3.55 6.99 -3.77
CA GLY A 58 3.77 8.02 -2.75
C GLY A 58 2.60 9.00 -2.64
N LEU A 59 2.06 9.47 -3.77
CA LEU A 59 0.87 10.33 -3.80
C LEU A 59 -0.36 9.61 -3.26
N GLY A 60 -0.60 8.35 -3.65
CA GLY A 60 -1.72 7.56 -3.15
C GLY A 60 -1.68 7.40 -1.63
N VAL A 61 -0.50 7.08 -1.08
CA VAL A 61 -0.27 7.00 0.38
C VAL A 61 -0.53 8.34 1.05
N HIS A 62 0.00 9.43 0.48
CA HIS A 62 -0.20 10.76 1.03
C HIS A 62 -1.69 11.14 1.05
N ILE A 63 -2.40 10.95 -0.06
CA ILE A 63 -3.81 11.30 -0.18
C ILE A 63 -4.68 10.52 0.82
N GLN A 64 -4.44 9.20 1.00
CA GLN A 64 -5.18 8.41 1.98
C GLN A 64 -4.90 8.80 3.44
N SER A 65 -3.77 9.45 3.70
CA SER A 65 -3.41 9.96 5.04
C SER A 65 -4.06 11.30 5.40
N LEU A 66 -4.62 12.00 4.41
CA LEU A 66 -5.20 13.32 4.62
C LEU A 66 -6.62 13.23 5.20
N PRO A 67 -7.04 14.22 6.01
CA PRO A 67 -8.43 14.33 6.43
C PRO A 67 -9.34 14.61 5.22
N THR A 68 -10.62 14.21 5.34
CA THR A 68 -11.64 14.54 4.33
C THR A 68 -11.70 16.04 4.07
N GLY A 69 -11.74 16.41 2.79
CA GLY A 69 -11.78 17.82 2.36
C GLY A 69 -10.41 18.48 2.19
N ALA A 70 -9.30 17.79 2.48
CA ALA A 70 -7.97 18.28 2.15
C ALA A 70 -7.82 18.53 0.64
N ARG A 71 -7.06 19.58 0.30
CA ARG A 71 -6.76 19.93 -1.10
C ARG A 71 -5.69 18.99 -1.65
N VAL A 72 -5.96 18.45 -2.83
CA VAL A 72 -5.10 17.51 -3.56
C VAL A 72 -4.99 17.90 -5.04
N ASP A 73 -5.07 19.20 -5.33
CA ASP A 73 -4.79 19.74 -6.66
C ASP A 73 -3.29 19.76 -6.96
N ILE A 74 -2.96 19.90 -8.25
CA ILE A 74 -1.57 19.82 -8.74
C ILE A 74 -0.69 20.82 -8.01
N ARG A 75 -1.15 22.07 -7.87
CA ARG A 75 -0.38 23.13 -7.22
C ARG A 75 -0.11 22.82 -5.75
N THR A 76 -1.13 22.38 -5.00
CA THR A 76 -0.98 21.98 -3.61
C THR A 76 0.02 20.83 -3.43
N LEU A 77 0.04 19.90 -4.38
CA LEU A 77 0.98 18.78 -4.36
C LEU A 77 2.40 19.19 -4.77
N THR A 78 2.57 20.07 -5.76
CA THR A 78 3.90 20.60 -6.11
C THR A 78 4.51 21.46 -5.02
N ASP A 79 3.70 22.15 -4.21
CA ASP A 79 4.19 22.89 -3.05
C ASP A 79 4.72 21.97 -1.94
N ARG A 80 4.30 20.69 -1.93
CA ARG A 80 4.67 19.69 -0.91
C ARG A 80 5.78 18.75 -1.35
N PHE A 81 5.78 18.34 -2.61
CA PHE A 81 6.71 17.34 -3.14
C PHE A 81 7.77 18.02 -4.02
N PRO A 82 9.03 17.57 -3.99
CA PRO A 82 10.09 18.10 -4.86
C PRO A 82 9.95 17.57 -6.30
N GLU A 83 8.76 17.67 -6.88
CA GLU A 83 8.40 17.15 -8.20
C GLU A 83 7.67 18.22 -9.01
N GLY A 84 7.88 18.21 -10.32
CA GLY A 84 7.25 19.18 -11.22
C GLY A 84 5.77 18.89 -11.48
N GLU A 85 5.02 19.93 -11.88
CA GLU A 85 3.58 19.84 -12.17
C GLU A 85 3.22 18.70 -13.13
N THR A 86 4.01 18.51 -14.19
CA THR A 86 3.79 17.44 -15.18
C THR A 86 3.90 16.04 -14.56
N ARG A 87 4.86 15.83 -13.66
CA ARG A 87 5.04 14.53 -12.98
C ARG A 87 3.93 14.26 -11.99
N ILE A 88 3.54 15.27 -11.21
CA ILE A 88 2.39 15.19 -10.31
C ILE A 88 1.12 14.88 -11.10
N ALA A 89 0.88 15.58 -12.21
CA ALA A 89 -0.29 15.34 -13.06
C ALA A 89 -0.28 13.92 -13.66
N SER A 90 0.87 13.43 -14.11
CA SER A 90 1.03 12.05 -14.59
C SER A 90 0.71 11.02 -13.51
N ALA A 91 1.28 11.20 -12.32
CA ALA A 91 1.07 10.29 -11.19
C ALA A 91 -0.40 10.26 -10.73
N LEU A 92 -1.09 11.41 -10.74
CA LEU A 92 -2.53 11.45 -10.49
C LEU A 92 -3.34 10.68 -11.56
N ARG A 93 -2.95 10.79 -12.84
CA ARG A 93 -3.59 10.04 -13.92
C ARG A 93 -3.37 8.53 -13.79
N GLU A 94 -2.18 8.10 -13.36
CA GLU A 94 -1.90 6.69 -13.06
C GLU A 94 -2.85 6.17 -11.96
N LEU A 95 -2.99 6.92 -10.87
CA LEU A 95 -3.91 6.56 -9.78
C LEU A 95 -5.36 6.51 -10.25
N GLU A 96 -5.79 7.42 -11.12
CA GLU A 96 -7.13 7.39 -11.74
C GLU A 96 -7.31 6.16 -12.63
N ALA A 97 -6.34 5.86 -13.49
CA ALA A 97 -6.38 4.73 -14.41
C ALA A 97 -6.47 3.37 -13.68
N HIS A 98 -5.84 3.26 -12.51
CA HIS A 98 -5.89 2.06 -11.67
C HIS A 98 -7.01 2.10 -10.61
N GLY A 99 -7.91 3.09 -10.66
CA GLY A 99 -9.11 3.15 -9.81
C GLY A 99 -8.85 3.56 -8.35
N TYR A 100 -7.65 4.06 -8.02
CA TYR A 100 -7.34 4.60 -6.68
C TYR A 100 -7.90 6.00 -6.45
N LEU A 101 -8.12 6.74 -7.54
CA LEU A 101 -8.70 8.08 -7.51
C LEU A 101 -9.81 8.21 -8.56
N THR A 102 -10.77 9.08 -8.27
CA THR A 102 -11.68 9.64 -9.28
C THR A 102 -11.75 11.14 -9.09
N ARG A 103 -11.63 11.88 -10.19
CA ARG A 103 -11.73 13.35 -10.18
C ARG A 103 -12.86 13.79 -11.09
N THR A 104 -13.90 14.36 -10.50
CA THR A 104 -15.03 14.94 -11.24
C THR A 104 -15.03 16.45 -11.13
N ARG A 105 -15.22 17.14 -12.24
CA ARG A 105 -15.43 18.59 -12.25
C ARG A 105 -16.92 18.85 -12.05
N HIS A 106 -17.27 19.47 -10.93
CA HIS A 106 -18.63 19.92 -10.65
C HIS A 106 -18.72 21.43 -10.87
N ARG A 107 -19.65 21.86 -11.72
CA ARG A 107 -20.01 23.26 -11.82
C ARG A 107 -21.04 23.57 -10.74
N LEU A 108 -20.71 24.47 -9.82
CA LEU A 108 -21.61 24.93 -8.79
C LEU A 108 -22.68 25.85 -9.40
N PRO A 109 -23.86 25.98 -8.75
CA PRO A 109 -24.88 26.96 -9.14
C PRO A 109 -24.35 28.41 -9.16
N SER A 110 -23.31 28.69 -8.38
CA SER A 110 -22.58 29.97 -8.35
C SER A 110 -21.70 30.21 -9.59
N GLY A 111 -21.64 29.28 -10.55
CA GLY A 111 -20.81 29.38 -11.75
C GLY A 111 -19.36 28.90 -11.57
N HIS A 112 -18.90 28.68 -10.34
CA HIS A 112 -17.56 28.16 -10.04
C HIS A 112 -17.43 26.67 -10.39
N VAL A 113 -16.29 26.29 -10.99
CA VAL A 113 -15.95 24.88 -11.24
C VAL A 113 -15.08 24.38 -10.09
N VAL A 114 -15.54 23.35 -9.38
CA VAL A 114 -14.80 22.70 -8.30
C VAL A 114 -14.41 21.29 -8.73
N THR A 115 -13.18 20.89 -8.43
CA THR A 115 -12.75 19.50 -8.62
C THR A 115 -13.07 18.73 -7.36
N ARG A 116 -13.93 17.71 -7.48
CA ARG A 116 -14.19 16.74 -6.43
C ARG A 116 -13.28 15.54 -6.66
N THR A 117 -12.42 15.25 -5.69
CA THR A 117 -11.55 14.07 -5.71
C THR A 117 -12.07 13.06 -4.70
N VAL A 118 -12.31 11.83 -5.16
CA VAL A 118 -12.63 10.67 -4.32
C VAL A 118 -11.42 9.74 -4.35
N SER A 119 -10.96 9.32 -3.17
CA SER A 119 -9.91 8.32 -3.04
C SER A 119 -10.48 7.00 -2.56
N TYR A 120 -10.07 5.91 -3.18
CA TYR A 120 -10.46 4.56 -2.80
C TYR A 120 -9.25 3.87 -2.16
N ASN A 121 -9.43 3.37 -0.94
CA ASN A 121 -8.41 2.62 -0.23
C ASN A 121 -8.20 1.23 -0.83
N GLN A 122 -9.19 0.69 -1.54
CA GLN A 122 -9.13 -0.54 -2.34
C GLN A 122 -9.97 -0.36 -3.61
N PRO A 123 -9.35 -0.35 -4.81
CA PRO A 123 -10.09 -0.24 -6.07
C PRO A 123 -10.95 -1.48 -6.33
N GLY A 124 -12.08 -1.32 -7.03
CA GLY A 124 -12.98 -2.41 -7.41
C GLY A 124 -14.05 -2.81 -6.39
N VAL A 125 -14.07 -2.23 -5.19
CA VAL A 125 -15.13 -2.50 -4.18
C VAL A 125 -16.39 -1.64 -4.40
N ASN A 126 -16.30 -0.59 -5.22
CA ASN A 126 -17.37 0.39 -5.46
C ASN A 126 -18.04 0.31 -6.84
N GLU A 127 -18.03 -0.85 -7.50
CA GLU A 127 -19.13 -1.16 -8.45
C GLU A 127 -20.41 -1.40 -7.64
N ILE A 128 -20.95 -0.33 -7.04
CA ILE A 128 -22.35 -0.33 -6.63
C ILE A 128 -23.11 -0.33 -7.95
N PRO A 129 -23.85 -1.39 -8.31
CA PRO A 129 -24.65 -1.36 -9.52
C PRO A 129 -25.64 -0.22 -9.34
N VAL A 130 -25.61 0.73 -10.27
CA VAL A 130 -26.68 1.72 -10.41
C VAL A 130 -27.94 0.88 -10.60
N ARG A 131 -28.75 0.73 -9.55
CA ARG A 131 -30.11 0.23 -9.70
C ARG A 131 -30.85 1.31 -10.47
N GLU A 132 -30.99 1.11 -11.77
CA GLU A 132 -31.96 1.85 -12.57
C GLU A 132 -33.38 1.53 -12.07
N PRO A 133 -34.29 2.53 -12.10
CA PRO A 133 -35.60 2.46 -11.46
C PRO A 133 -36.56 1.43 -12.05
#